data_AF-A0A0M3R9N3-F1
#
_entry.id   AF-A0A0M3R9N3-F1
#
_cell.length_a   1.000
_cell.length_b   1.000
_cell.length_c   1.000
_cell.angle_alpha   90.00
_cell.angle_beta   90.00
_cell.angle_gamma   90.00
#
_symmetry.space_group_name_H-M   'P 1'
#
loop_
_entity.id
_entity.type
_entity.pdbx_description
1 polymer ?
#
loop_
_entity_poly.entity_id
_entity_poly.type
_entity_poly.pdbx_seq_one_letter_code
_entity_poly.pdbx_strand_id
1 'polypeptide(L)'
;MSWTPNEFWAFLRGSRHRQADEIEMLAKAAMFNRYAQNAKQASERKMFDVDRAHNRIEKDMKNWKEAREPVVSLEKYRKAKAALKEYSKKLSSS
;
A
#
# COMPACT_ATOMS: atom_id res chain seq x y z
N MET A 1 -23.51 5.52 29.35
CA MET A 1 -22.43 4.53 29.18
C MET A 1 -21.19 5.27 28.73
N SER A 2 -20.21 5.46 29.62
CA SER A 2 -18.95 6.15 29.30
C SER A 2 -17.91 5.13 28.87
N TRP A 3 -17.38 5.26 27.66
CA TRP A 3 -16.28 4.42 27.22
C TRP A 3 -15.01 4.75 28.00
N THR A 4 -14.23 3.72 28.33
CA THR A 4 -12.86 3.92 28.78
C THR A 4 -12.01 4.44 27.62
N PRO A 5 -10.90 5.16 27.88
CA PRO A 5 -10.01 5.62 26.82
C PRO A 5 -9.55 4.50 25.89
N ASN A 6 -9.27 3.31 26.44
CA ASN A 6 -8.83 2.15 25.67
C ASN A 6 -9.92 1.62 24.71
N GLU A 7 -11.16 1.54 25.19
CA GLU A 7 -12.31 1.15 24.35
C GLU A 7 -12.56 2.17 23.24
N PHE A 8 -12.41 3.46 23.52
CA PHE A 8 -12.52 4.52 22.53
C PHE A 8 -11.47 4.38 21.42
N TRP A 9 -10.21 4.16 21.77
CA TRP A 9 -9.14 3.95 20.78
C TRP A 9 -9.32 2.66 20.00
N ALA A 10 -9.75 1.58 20.65
CA ALA A 10 -10.05 0.32 19.98
C ALA A 10 -11.21 0.48 18.97
N PHE A 11 -12.26 1.21 19.34
CA PHE A 11 -13.35 1.55 18.44
C PHE A 11 -12.88 2.37 17.24
N LEU A 12 -12.06 3.40 17.45
CA LEU A 12 -11.51 4.19 16.36
C LEU A 12 -10.65 3.35 15.41
N ARG A 13 -9.82 2.44 15.93
CA ARG A 13 -9.06 1.49 15.10
C ARG A 13 -10.01 0.60 14.30
N GLY A 14 -10.98 -0.04 14.95
CA GLY A 14 -11.98 -0.88 14.27
C GLY A 14 -12.76 -0.14 13.19
N SER A 15 -13.10 1.13 13.42
CA SER A 15 -13.74 2.00 12.42
C SER A 15 -12.83 2.26 11.22
N ARG A 16 -11.53 2.53 11.44
CA ARG A 16 -10.55 2.69 10.36
C ARG A 16 -10.37 1.41 9.53
N HIS A 17 -10.40 0.22 10.16
CA HIS A 17 -10.37 -1.06 9.44
C HIS A 17 -11.57 -1.21 8.50
N ARG A 18 -12.79 -0.98 8.99
CA ARG A 18 -13.99 -1.03 8.13
C ARG A 18 -13.92 -0.05 6.97
N GLN A 19 -13.43 1.17 7.21
CA GLN A 19 -13.22 2.15 6.14
C GLN A 19 -12.20 1.66 5.10
N ALA A 20 -11.16 0.93 5.51
CA ALA A 20 -10.20 0.34 4.58
C ALA A 20 -10.86 -0.74 3.71
N ASP A 21 -11.68 -1.61 4.30
CA ASP A 21 -12.44 -2.64 3.57
C ASP A 21 -13.40 -2.00 2.55
N GLU A 22 -14.11 -0.94 2.94
CA GLU A 22 -15.00 -0.17 2.05
C GLU A 22 -14.23 0.42 0.85
N ILE A 23 -13.05 1.00 1.08
CA ILE A 23 -12.20 1.54 0.00
C ILE A 23 -11.75 0.42 -0.94
N GLU A 24 -11.42 -0.77 -0.42
CA GLU A 24 -11.06 -1.92 -1.25
C GLU A 24 -12.22 -2.35 -2.16
N MET A 25 -13.44 -2.39 -1.63
CA MET A 25 -14.65 -2.68 -2.43
C MET A 25 -14.87 -1.65 -3.54
N LEU A 26 -14.65 -0.36 -3.25
CA LEU A 26 -14.72 0.70 -4.25
C LEU A 26 -13.62 0.56 -5.32
N ALA A 27 -12.41 0.19 -4.91
CA ALA A 27 -11.30 -0.07 -5.83
C ALA A 27 -11.62 -1.26 -6.75
N LYS A 28 -12.17 -2.35 -6.21
CA LYS A 28 -12.70 -3.50 -6.96
C LYS A 28 -13.73 -3.08 -8.00
N ALA A 29 -14.73 -2.30 -7.59
CA ALA A 29 -15.77 -1.80 -8.49
C ALA A 29 -15.20 -0.88 -9.60
N ALA A 30 -14.28 0.01 -9.27
CA ALA A 30 -13.62 0.86 -10.26
C ALA A 30 -12.76 0.05 -11.25
N MET A 31 -12.14 -1.02 -10.76
CA MET A 31 -11.31 -1.92 -11.56
C MET A 31 -12.10 -2.81 -12.51
N PHE A 32 -13.31 -3.22 -12.12
CA PHE A 32 -14.23 -3.95 -13.01
C PHE A 32 -14.42 -3.20 -14.34
N ASN A 33 -14.62 -1.88 -14.29
CA ASN A 33 -14.73 -1.03 -15.49
C ASN A 33 -13.43 -1.05 -16.33
N ARG A 34 -12.27 -1.15 -15.69
CA ARG A 34 -10.96 -1.19 -16.37
C ARG A 34 -10.64 -2.55 -17.00
N TYR A 35 -11.02 -3.64 -16.34
CA TYR A 35 -10.92 -4.99 -16.90
C TYR A 35 -11.84 -5.14 -18.11
N ALA A 36 -13.06 -4.58 -18.06
CA ALA A 36 -13.97 -4.51 -19.20
C ALA A 36 -13.37 -3.73 -20.40
N GLN A 37 -12.38 -2.86 -20.16
CA GLN A 37 -11.65 -2.08 -21.17
C GLN A 37 -10.31 -2.71 -21.61
N ASN A 38 -10.04 -3.99 -21.31
CA ASN A 38 -8.83 -4.74 -21.73
C ASN A 38 -7.47 -4.15 -21.26
N ALA A 39 -7.41 -3.53 -20.08
CA ALA A 39 -6.14 -3.07 -19.52
C ALA A 39 -5.23 -4.25 -19.09
N LYS A 40 -4.09 -4.44 -19.79
CA LYS A 40 -3.17 -5.59 -19.65
C LYS A 40 -2.56 -5.85 -18.25
N GLN A 41 -2.63 -4.91 -17.31
CA GLN A 41 -2.03 -5.03 -15.97
C GLN A 41 -2.83 -4.31 -14.88
N ALA A 42 -4.14 -4.37 -14.98
CA ALA A 42 -5.02 -3.90 -13.94
C ALA A 42 -4.82 -4.80 -12.70
N SER A 43 -4.51 -4.23 -11.53
CA SER A 43 -4.56 -4.90 -10.23
C SER A 43 -5.18 -3.95 -9.22
N GLU A 44 -6.14 -4.42 -8.43
CA GLU A 44 -6.83 -3.62 -7.41
C GLU A 44 -5.86 -3.11 -6.37
N ARG A 45 -4.86 -3.93 -6.02
CA ARG A 45 -3.77 -3.57 -5.09
C ARG A 45 -2.94 -2.38 -5.55
N LYS A 46 -2.91 -2.06 -6.85
CA LYS A 46 -2.27 -0.84 -7.37
C LYS A 46 -3.09 0.42 -7.08
N MET A 47 -4.41 0.30 -6.92
CA MET A 47 -5.29 1.40 -6.52
C MET A 47 -5.36 1.50 -5.00
N PHE A 48 -5.61 0.38 -4.30
CA PHE A 48 -5.62 0.31 -2.84
C PHE A 48 -5.27 -1.10 -2.35
N ASP A 49 -4.39 -1.19 -1.36
CA ASP A 49 -3.93 -2.45 -0.74
C ASP A 49 -4.39 -2.50 0.72
N VAL A 50 -5.49 -3.25 0.98
CA VAL A 50 -6.15 -3.32 2.29
C VAL A 50 -5.24 -3.95 3.36
N ASP A 51 -4.47 -4.97 3.00
CA ASP A 51 -3.55 -5.64 3.91
C ASP A 51 -2.50 -4.64 4.42
N ARG A 52 -2.03 -3.76 3.52
CA ARG A 52 -1.10 -2.69 3.88
C ARG A 52 -1.76 -1.56 4.67
N ALA A 53 -3.03 -1.25 4.38
CA ALA A 53 -3.80 -0.27 5.13
C ALA A 53 -3.99 -0.72 6.58
N HIS A 54 -4.37 -1.98 6.81
CA HIS A 54 -4.49 -2.58 8.13
C HIS A 54 -3.19 -2.51 8.92
N ASN A 55 -2.08 -2.91 8.29
CA ASN A 55 -0.76 -2.78 8.90
C ASN A 55 -0.37 -1.33 9.25
N ARG A 56 -0.81 -0.35 8.46
CA ARG A 56 -0.58 1.07 8.73
C ARG A 56 -1.47 1.59 9.86
N ILE A 57 -2.73 1.13 9.94
CA ILE A 57 -3.67 1.47 11.02
C ILE A 57 -3.14 0.96 12.36
N GLU A 58 -2.64 -0.28 12.41
CA GLU A 58 -2.03 -0.87 13.61
C GLU A 58 -0.78 -0.10 14.08
N LYS A 59 -0.04 0.50 13.14
CA LYS A 59 1.12 1.37 13.41
C LYS A 59 0.74 2.84 13.64
N ASP A 60 -0.55 3.16 13.72
CA ASP A 60 -1.11 4.52 13.81
C ASP A 60 -0.57 5.50 12.75
N MET A 61 -0.26 4.98 11.56
CA MET A 61 0.22 5.81 10.45
C MET A 61 -0.96 6.55 9.79
N LYS A 62 -0.90 7.88 9.79
CA LYS A 62 -1.95 8.75 9.24
C LYS A 62 -2.22 8.53 7.74
N ASN A 63 -1.24 8.04 6.98
CA ASN A 63 -1.32 7.81 5.54
C ASN A 63 -1.80 6.40 5.16
N TRP A 64 -2.57 5.73 6.02
CA TRP A 64 -3.13 4.42 5.70
C TRP A 64 -4.06 4.44 4.48
N LYS A 65 -4.73 5.58 4.20
CA LYS A 65 -5.55 5.78 2.99
C LYS A 65 -4.75 5.77 1.68
N GLU A 66 -3.44 5.97 1.75
CA GLU A 66 -2.53 5.92 0.62
C GLU A 66 -1.85 4.54 0.48
N ALA A 67 -2.41 3.52 1.13
CA ALA A 67 -1.91 2.15 1.04
C ALA A 67 -2.15 1.61 -0.37
N ARG A 68 -1.07 1.39 -1.11
CA ARG A 68 -1.08 0.80 -2.44
C ARG A 68 0.18 -0.02 -2.65
N GLU A 69 0.13 -0.95 -3.60
CA GLU A 69 1.28 -1.69 -4.09
C GLU A 69 2.40 -0.72 -4.52
N PRO A 70 3.68 -0.96 -4.17
CA PRO A 70 4.72 -0.02 -4.52
C PRO A 70 4.98 -0.13 -6.02
N VAL A 71 5.04 1.01 -6.71
CA VAL A 71 5.27 1.07 -8.17
C VAL A 71 6.59 0.39 -8.55
N VAL A 72 7.58 0.41 -7.65
CA VAL A 72 8.87 -0.26 -7.82
C VAL A 72 8.96 -1.43 -6.84
N SER A 73 9.09 -2.66 -7.34
CA SER A 73 9.37 -3.82 -6.49
C SER A 73 10.71 -3.63 -5.77
N LEU A 74 10.76 -3.93 -4.48
CA LEU A 74 11.96 -3.80 -3.64
C LEU A 74 13.17 -4.54 -4.24
N GLU A 75 12.95 -5.71 -4.86
CA GLU A 75 14.01 -6.46 -5.53
C GLU A 75 14.63 -5.72 -6.72
N LYS A 76 13.80 -5.15 -7.61
CA LYS A 76 14.29 -4.32 -8.72
C LYS A 76 15.09 -3.12 -8.21
N TYR A 77 14.63 -2.48 -7.13
CA TYR A 77 15.39 -1.39 -6.49
C TYR A 77 16.75 -1.87 -5.96
N ARG A 78 16.79 -3.01 -5.26
CA ARG A 78 18.04 -3.61 -4.74
C ARG A 78 19.01 -3.98 -5.85
N LYS A 79 18.52 -4.62 -6.92
CA LYS A 79 19.32 -4.96 -8.11
C LYS A 79 19.88 -3.71 -8.79
N ALA A 80 19.05 -2.68 -9.00
CA ALA A 80 19.49 -1.42 -9.58
C ALA A 80 20.56 -0.74 -8.72
N LYS A 81 20.38 -0.71 -7.39
CA LYS A 81 21.35 -0.15 -6.44
C LYS A 81 22.68 -0.91 -6.45
N ALA A 82 22.65 -2.24 -6.54
CA ALA A 82 23.85 -3.06 -6.65
C ALA A 82 24.62 -2.78 -7.95
N ALA A 83 23.91 -2.75 -9.09
CA ALA A 83 24.51 -2.46 -10.39
C ALA A 83 25.15 -1.05 -10.43
N LEU A 84 24.49 -0.04 -9.87
CA LEU A 84 25.06 1.31 -9.76
C LEU A 84 26.34 1.35 -8.92
N LYS A 85 26.40 0.59 -7.83
CA LYS A 85 27.58 0.49 -6.96
C LYS A 85 28.76 -0.19 -7.66
N GLU A 86 28.50 -1.21 -8.47
CA GLU A 86 29.54 -1.84 -9.29
C GLU A 86 30.05 -0.90 -10.37
N TYR A 87 29.15 -0.17 -11.03
CA TYR A 87 29.52 0.81 -12.04
C TYR A 87 30.36 1.96 -11.44
N SER A 88 29.97 2.49 -10.28
CA SER A 88 30.75 3.54 -9.61
C SER A 88 32.15 3.06 -9.21
N LYS A 89 32.28 1.79 -8.77
CA LYS A 89 33.59 1.18 -8.48
C LYS A 89 34.46 1.11 -9.72
N LYS A 90 33.91 0.67 -10.86
CA LYS A 90 34.64 0.61 -12.14
C LYS A 90 35.14 1.99 -12.57
N LEU A 91 34.31 3.02 -12.41
CA LEU A 91 34.69 4.42 -12.72
C LEU A 91 35.81 4.95 -11.82
N SER A 92 35.84 4.57 -10.54
CA SER A 92 36.90 4.99 -9.61
C SER A 92 38.22 4.23 -9.77
N SER A 93 38.24 3.18 -10.60
CA SER A 93 39.41 2.34 -10.89
C SER A 93 39.97 2.52 -12.30
N SER A 94 39.45 3.49 -13.07
CA SER A 94 39.99 3.98 -14.34
C SER A 94 40.55 5.38 -14.15
#